data_AF-A0A3A0BY99-F1
#
_entry.id   AF-A0A3A0BY99-F1
#
_cell.length_a   1.000
_cell.length_b   1.000
_cell.length_c   1.000
_cell.angle_alpha   90.00
_cell.angle_beta   90.00
_cell.angle_gamma   90.00
#
_symmetry.space_group_name_H-M   'P 1'
#
loop_
_entity.id
_entity.type
_entity.pdbx_description
1 polymer ?
#
loop_
_entity_poly.entity_id
_entity_poly.type
_entity_poly.pdbx_seq_one_letter_code
_entity_poly.pdbx_strand_id
1 'polypeptide(L)'
;MKLAIKRMKRCKTHGMLFILIAMLLACQSQAPDDLLLGAQPAALIFVKSTNSNVLDCNFIGSNTSSNLYSLTPISPNGQVKNLTNLGPGGAVADPEISYDGNKVIFAMRKNRNDNWNIYEMNVDGSNLRPLTSMPSDEADPVYLPNNRIAFTSNRSNIRDEYERRPVELLHTMDANGGDIQAISFNNSDDFDPVILRDGRLAWTRWEHHGTQNRFPLFATHPDGQATFLLFAPHNRNFFHPREIDNGKIVAVMSNQVLVDRGPLVILNSDQVFGDPPRQGDFVNITPQIPMNGAAGSGVFKYPFPLPDGRLVASFSPTGPEGDYGLYTIGRDGSNLALLYNDPNLHELDAVVVAPRPRPPVIPETIDRQASTGIIINQNVYFRQNNDGQAIPKAGEIKQIMVIEGIGVPPNERSMDIGHTDFERKRVLGVAPVYGDGSFSIEVPADVPLSFNTLDSLGRAVVIKRSWLYVRPGERLENCTGCHGPRGSKSNPNPIAATMPPTNLNAAAAQRQDFSFQNAIEPIIQAKCLSCHDGSSPAAGLNLGLAKVGEFSAAYESLMSNARPTDLVEVSRPPFSRNSHLINVLLGVGSRQGAGKHPGEANALTPEEIKKFITWIDLGGQYH
;
A
#
# COMPACT_ATOMS: atom_id res chain seq x y z
N MET A 1 -67.76 52.85 -1.08
CA MET A 1 -68.99 53.31 -1.77
C MET A 1 -68.65 53.54 -3.25
N LYS A 2 -69.57 53.21 -4.17
CA LYS A 2 -69.62 53.43 -5.66
C LYS A 2 -68.48 54.29 -6.30
N LEU A 3 -67.80 53.81 -7.35
CA LEU A 3 -68.14 53.97 -8.79
C LEU A 3 -68.30 55.45 -9.24
N ALA A 4 -67.78 55.94 -10.38
CA ALA A 4 -66.98 55.37 -11.48
C ALA A 4 -66.56 56.47 -12.51
N ILE A 5 -66.03 56.07 -13.70
CA ILE A 5 -66.10 56.79 -15.01
C ILE A 5 -65.14 58.00 -15.15
N LYS A 6 -64.37 58.25 -16.24
CA LYS A 6 -64.20 57.72 -17.63
C LYS A 6 -62.74 58.05 -18.07
N ARG A 7 -62.06 57.37 -19.01
CA ARG A 7 -62.32 57.34 -20.48
C ARG A 7 -61.50 56.23 -21.17
N MET A 8 -61.94 55.76 -22.34
CA MET A 8 -61.39 54.62 -23.10
C MET A 8 -60.78 55.01 -24.44
N LYS A 9 -59.79 54.23 -24.94
CA LYS A 9 -59.77 53.46 -26.23
C LYS A 9 -58.36 52.86 -26.44
N ARG A 10 -58.20 51.52 -26.48
CA ARG A 10 -58.03 50.61 -27.65
C ARG A 10 -56.75 50.92 -28.48
N CYS A 11 -55.88 49.97 -28.84
CA CYS A 11 -55.97 48.50 -29.03
C CYS A 11 -55.07 47.70 -28.02
N LYS A 12 -55.41 46.48 -27.56
CA LYS A 12 -55.52 45.15 -28.24
C LYS A 12 -54.17 44.71 -28.87
N THR A 13 -53.56 43.55 -28.56
CA THR A 13 -54.07 42.28 -27.96
C THR A 13 -52.99 41.45 -27.22
N HIS A 14 -53.40 40.75 -26.13
CA HIS A 14 -52.97 39.45 -25.54
C HIS A 14 -51.51 38.92 -25.65
N GLY A 15 -50.95 38.17 -24.68
CA GLY A 15 -51.50 37.61 -23.45
C GLY A 15 -50.52 36.61 -22.79
N MET A 16 -50.73 36.28 -21.51
CA MET A 16 -49.80 35.54 -20.64
C MET A 16 -49.69 34.01 -20.89
N LEU A 17 -48.44 33.52 -20.86
CA LEU A 17 -47.88 32.52 -19.91
C LEU A 17 -48.36 31.04 -19.90
N PHE A 18 -47.34 30.15 -19.85
CA PHE A 18 -47.26 28.77 -19.30
C PHE A 18 -47.74 27.52 -20.09
N ILE A 19 -46.86 26.50 -19.99
CA ILE A 19 -47.10 25.04 -19.87
C ILE A 19 -47.00 24.11 -21.13
N LEU A 20 -45.98 23.23 -21.04
CA LEU A 20 -45.78 21.85 -21.58
C LEU A 20 -45.54 21.56 -23.08
N ILE A 21 -44.31 21.08 -23.33
CA ILE A 21 -43.93 19.80 -23.99
C ILE A 21 -43.78 19.68 -25.54
N ALA A 22 -42.72 18.93 -25.87
CA ALA A 22 -42.45 18.09 -27.05
C ALA A 22 -41.78 18.67 -28.32
N MET A 23 -40.54 18.21 -28.46
CA MET A 23 -39.94 17.60 -29.67
C MET A 23 -39.36 18.49 -30.78
N LEU A 24 -38.33 17.91 -31.42
CA LEU A 24 -37.65 18.31 -32.64
C LEU A 24 -36.79 19.58 -32.56
N LEU A 25 -35.57 19.39 -32.05
CA LEU A 25 -34.36 19.98 -32.62
C LEU A 25 -33.16 19.07 -32.33
N ALA A 26 -33.06 17.99 -33.11
CA ALA A 26 -31.81 17.26 -33.26
C ALA A 26 -30.86 18.16 -34.05
N CYS A 27 -30.03 18.93 -33.34
CA CYS A 27 -28.91 19.64 -33.93
C CYS A 27 -27.63 18.92 -33.49
N GLN A 28 -26.88 18.40 -34.46
CA GLN A 28 -25.64 17.68 -34.22
C GLN A 28 -24.63 18.62 -33.56
N SER A 29 -24.29 18.37 -32.29
CA SER A 29 -23.03 18.85 -31.75
C SER A 29 -21.91 18.07 -32.45
N GLN A 30 -21.40 18.61 -33.57
CA GLN A 30 -20.09 18.19 -34.04
C GLN A 30 -19.11 18.41 -32.88
N ALA A 31 -18.45 17.33 -32.46
CA ALA A 31 -17.32 17.46 -31.55
C ALA A 31 -16.30 18.42 -32.18
N PRO A 32 -15.65 19.30 -31.40
CA PRO A 32 -14.67 20.22 -31.96
C PRO A 32 -13.55 19.44 -32.67
N ASP A 33 -13.07 20.01 -33.79
CA ASP A 33 -12.07 19.39 -34.68
C ASP A 33 -10.68 19.23 -34.02
N ASP A 34 -10.50 19.69 -32.78
CA ASP A 34 -9.24 19.63 -32.02
C ASP A 34 -8.92 18.25 -31.42
N LEU A 35 -9.89 17.35 -31.36
CA LEU A 35 -9.69 15.97 -30.90
C LEU A 35 -8.95 15.08 -31.92
N LEU A 36 -8.61 15.59 -33.10
CA LEU A 36 -7.92 14.88 -34.19
C LEU A 36 -6.57 15.54 -34.55
N LEU A 37 -5.55 15.32 -33.72
CA LEU A 37 -4.15 15.65 -34.06
C LEU A 37 -3.37 14.38 -34.41
N GLY A 38 -2.62 14.44 -35.53
CA GLY A 38 -2.14 13.27 -36.27
C GLY A 38 -1.12 12.37 -35.58
N ALA A 39 -0.95 11.15 -36.15
CA ALA A 39 -0.22 10.02 -35.56
C ALA A 39 -0.84 9.45 -34.27
N GLN A 40 -2.18 9.40 -34.21
CA GLN A 40 -2.91 8.66 -33.18
C GLN A 40 -2.63 7.15 -33.25
N PRO A 41 -2.62 6.44 -32.10
CA PRO A 41 -2.73 4.99 -32.08
C PRO A 41 -3.96 4.51 -32.86
N ALA A 42 -3.92 3.29 -33.38
CA ALA A 42 -5.05 2.73 -34.11
C ALA A 42 -6.30 2.60 -33.24
N ALA A 43 -6.13 2.24 -31.96
CA ALA A 43 -7.23 2.01 -31.03
C ALA A 43 -6.85 2.27 -29.56
N LEU A 44 -7.85 2.49 -28.72
CA LEU A 44 -7.79 2.16 -27.29
C LEU A 44 -8.34 0.74 -27.08
N ILE A 45 -7.81 0.02 -26.09
CA ILE A 45 -8.51 -1.07 -25.42
C ILE A 45 -8.87 -0.61 -24.01
N PHE A 46 -10.08 -0.90 -23.55
CA PHE A 46 -10.59 -0.45 -22.25
C PHE A 46 -11.61 -1.44 -21.68
N VAL A 47 -11.83 -1.40 -20.38
CA VAL A 47 -12.82 -2.21 -19.67
C VAL A 47 -14.17 -1.49 -19.70
N LYS A 48 -15.24 -2.18 -20.09
CA LYS A 48 -16.62 -1.77 -19.78
C LYS A 48 -17.16 -2.63 -18.66
N SER A 49 -17.69 -2.01 -17.60
CA SER A 49 -18.04 -2.68 -16.34
C SER A 49 -19.40 -2.25 -15.78
N THR A 50 -20.11 -3.17 -15.14
CA THR A 50 -21.32 -2.86 -14.34
C THR A 50 -21.01 -2.31 -12.93
N ASN A 51 -19.74 -2.14 -12.57
CA ASN A 51 -19.29 -1.71 -11.24
C ASN A 51 -17.96 -0.92 -11.34
N SER A 52 -17.86 0.20 -10.61
CA SER A 52 -16.70 1.10 -10.59
C SER A 52 -15.77 0.87 -9.39
N ASN A 53 -16.09 -0.05 -8.49
CA ASN A 53 -15.21 -0.48 -7.39
C ASN A 53 -14.31 -1.64 -7.87
N VAL A 54 -13.03 -1.32 -8.05
CA VAL A 54 -12.02 -2.13 -8.77
C VAL A 54 -10.59 -1.81 -8.27
N LEU A 55 -10.41 -1.57 -6.97
CA LEU A 55 -9.10 -1.19 -6.38
C LEU A 55 -8.04 -2.29 -6.51
N ASP A 56 -8.44 -3.55 -6.39
CA ASP A 56 -7.66 -4.77 -6.63
C ASP A 56 -8.63 -5.91 -6.98
N CYS A 57 -8.15 -7.14 -7.19
CA CYS A 57 -9.03 -8.24 -7.60
C CYS A 57 -10.01 -8.69 -6.49
N ASN A 58 -9.68 -8.44 -5.22
CA ASN A 58 -10.59 -8.63 -4.08
C ASN A 58 -11.76 -7.61 -4.11
N PHE A 59 -11.51 -6.38 -4.57
CA PHE A 59 -12.55 -5.34 -4.68
C PHE A 59 -13.45 -5.48 -5.91
N ILE A 60 -13.06 -6.26 -6.93
CA ILE A 60 -13.94 -6.54 -8.08
C ILE A 60 -15.07 -7.50 -7.67
N GLY A 61 -16.11 -6.90 -7.08
CA GLY A 61 -17.21 -7.59 -6.42
C GLY A 61 -17.80 -8.77 -7.21
N SER A 62 -18.30 -9.77 -6.50
CA SER A 62 -18.80 -11.04 -7.06
C SER A 62 -19.98 -10.89 -8.04
N ASN A 63 -20.62 -9.73 -8.10
CA ASN A 63 -21.69 -9.41 -9.06
C ASN A 63 -21.22 -8.50 -10.23
N THR A 64 -19.95 -8.09 -10.28
CA THR A 64 -19.40 -7.33 -11.41
C THR A 64 -19.40 -8.20 -12.66
N SER A 65 -19.96 -7.66 -13.75
CA SER A 65 -19.78 -8.17 -15.11
C SER A 65 -19.02 -7.14 -15.92
N SER A 66 -17.96 -7.55 -16.63
CA SER A 66 -17.15 -6.65 -17.44
C SER A 66 -16.55 -7.34 -18.66
N ASN A 67 -16.19 -6.56 -19.67
CA ASN A 67 -15.63 -7.03 -20.94
C ASN A 67 -14.58 -6.04 -21.46
N LEU A 68 -13.60 -6.53 -22.23
CA LEU A 68 -12.67 -5.67 -22.95
C LEU A 68 -13.32 -5.21 -24.25
N TYR A 69 -13.24 -3.91 -24.49
CA TYR A 69 -13.69 -3.27 -25.71
C TYR A 69 -12.54 -2.55 -26.39
N SER A 70 -12.63 -2.41 -27.71
CA SER A 70 -11.76 -1.52 -28.49
C SER A 70 -12.55 -0.31 -28.99
N LEU A 71 -11.90 0.86 -29.07
CA LEU A 71 -12.43 2.09 -29.69
C LEU A 71 -11.52 2.48 -30.86
N THR A 72 -12.02 2.41 -32.09
CA THR A 72 -11.23 2.54 -33.34
C THR A 72 -11.90 3.46 -34.36
N PRO A 73 -11.27 4.57 -34.83
CA PRO A 73 -10.09 5.20 -34.24
C PRO A 73 -10.42 5.83 -32.88
N ILE A 74 -9.39 6.27 -32.15
CA ILE A 74 -9.54 7.00 -30.87
C ILE A 74 -10.22 8.35 -31.13
N SER A 75 -11.54 8.38 -31.03
CA SER A 75 -12.37 9.57 -31.26
C SER A 75 -13.79 9.35 -30.72
N PRO A 76 -14.59 10.42 -30.46
CA PRO A 76 -15.98 10.28 -30.04
C PRO A 76 -16.91 9.56 -31.03
N ASN A 77 -16.50 9.47 -32.30
CA ASN A 77 -17.21 8.74 -33.35
C ASN A 77 -16.54 7.40 -33.71
N GLY A 78 -15.60 6.93 -32.89
CA GLY A 78 -14.90 5.67 -33.09
C GLY A 78 -15.85 4.47 -32.98
N GLN A 79 -15.58 3.42 -33.75
CA GLN A 79 -16.31 2.17 -33.65
C GLN A 79 -15.90 1.42 -32.37
N VAL A 80 -16.91 1.01 -31.60
CA VAL A 80 -16.73 0.24 -30.36
C VAL A 80 -17.04 -1.24 -30.62
N LYS A 81 -16.07 -2.12 -30.32
CA LYS A 81 -16.18 -3.58 -30.51
C LYS A 81 -15.84 -4.32 -29.22
N ASN A 82 -16.73 -5.19 -28.76
CA ASN A 82 -16.46 -6.14 -27.68
C ASN A 82 -15.48 -7.22 -28.16
N LEU A 83 -14.37 -7.40 -27.43
CA LEU A 83 -13.32 -8.36 -27.75
C LEU A 83 -13.54 -9.70 -27.03
N THR A 84 -13.95 -9.68 -25.77
CA THR A 84 -14.01 -10.88 -24.91
C THR A 84 -15.36 -11.59 -24.88
N ASN A 85 -16.45 -10.87 -25.16
CA ASN A 85 -17.81 -11.40 -25.32
C ASN A 85 -18.30 -12.33 -24.17
N LEU A 86 -17.88 -12.03 -22.95
CA LEU A 86 -18.29 -12.73 -21.72
C LEU A 86 -19.77 -12.47 -21.39
N GLY A 87 -20.44 -13.50 -20.89
CA GLY A 87 -21.80 -13.41 -20.37
C GLY A 87 -21.86 -12.86 -18.93
N PRO A 88 -23.07 -12.75 -18.35
CA PRO A 88 -23.27 -12.22 -16.99
C PRO A 88 -22.45 -12.97 -15.93
N GLY A 89 -21.76 -12.21 -15.07
CA GLY A 89 -20.83 -12.72 -14.05
C GLY A 89 -19.43 -13.03 -14.55
N GLY A 90 -19.19 -13.06 -15.87
CA GLY A 90 -17.85 -12.99 -16.43
C GLY A 90 -17.30 -11.57 -16.33
N ALA A 91 -16.02 -11.45 -15.99
CA ALA A 91 -15.38 -10.16 -15.75
C ALA A 91 -13.92 -10.17 -16.22
N VAL A 92 -13.46 -9.00 -16.65
CA VAL A 92 -12.08 -8.67 -16.99
C VAL A 92 -11.61 -7.44 -16.23
N ALA A 93 -10.30 -7.31 -16.07
CA ALA A 93 -9.63 -6.13 -15.52
C ALA A 93 -8.21 -6.00 -16.08
N ASP A 94 -7.58 -4.86 -15.79
CA ASP A 94 -6.13 -4.63 -15.90
C ASP A 94 -5.50 -4.97 -17.27
N PRO A 95 -6.03 -4.44 -18.39
CA PRO A 95 -5.44 -4.64 -19.71
C PRO A 95 -4.09 -3.93 -19.86
N GLU A 96 -3.10 -4.60 -20.42
CA GLU A 96 -1.79 -4.01 -20.77
C GLU A 96 -1.33 -4.47 -22.16
N ILE A 97 -0.69 -3.56 -22.90
CA ILE A 97 -0.32 -3.78 -24.31
C ILE A 97 1.14 -4.20 -24.46
N SER A 98 1.37 -5.22 -25.29
CA SER A 98 2.70 -5.75 -25.60
C SER A 98 3.59 -4.71 -26.29
N TYR A 99 4.92 -4.83 -26.13
CA TYR A 99 5.89 -3.88 -26.69
C TYR A 99 5.76 -3.66 -28.22
N ASP A 100 5.32 -4.67 -28.96
CA ASP A 100 5.09 -4.63 -30.41
C ASP A 100 3.69 -4.14 -30.81
N GLY A 101 2.79 -3.88 -29.85
CA GLY A 101 1.43 -3.40 -30.07
C GLY A 101 0.43 -4.46 -30.56
N ASN A 102 0.84 -5.73 -30.67
CA ASN A 102 0.04 -6.79 -31.31
C ASN A 102 -0.86 -7.58 -30.35
N LYS A 103 -0.56 -7.54 -29.04
CA LYS A 103 -1.29 -8.30 -28.02
C LYS A 103 -1.72 -7.45 -26.83
N VAL A 104 -2.75 -7.93 -26.16
CA VAL A 104 -3.18 -7.47 -24.83
C VAL A 104 -3.09 -8.63 -23.84
N ILE A 105 -2.52 -8.36 -22.67
CA ILE A 105 -2.57 -9.23 -21.49
C ILE A 105 -3.54 -8.60 -20.48
N PHE A 106 -4.30 -9.41 -19.74
CA PHE A 106 -5.35 -8.91 -18.84
C PHE A 106 -5.76 -9.97 -17.81
N ALA A 107 -6.38 -9.53 -16.71
CA ALA A 107 -7.00 -10.41 -15.73
C ALA A 107 -8.41 -10.80 -16.20
N MET A 108 -8.82 -12.07 -16.04
CA MET A 108 -10.18 -12.51 -16.39
C MET A 108 -10.68 -13.69 -15.55
N ARG A 109 -11.96 -13.60 -15.14
CA ARG A 109 -12.79 -14.74 -14.69
C ARG A 109 -13.95 -14.95 -15.65
N LYS A 110 -14.30 -16.19 -15.97
CA LYS A 110 -15.39 -16.48 -16.94
C LYS A 110 -16.77 -16.42 -16.30
N ASN A 111 -16.86 -16.70 -15.01
CA ASN A 111 -18.07 -16.66 -14.20
C ASN A 111 -17.75 -16.11 -12.79
N ARG A 112 -18.78 -15.69 -12.06
CA ARG A 112 -18.68 -15.12 -10.70
C ARG A 112 -18.06 -16.03 -9.63
N ASN A 113 -17.97 -17.33 -9.89
CA ASN A 113 -17.44 -18.34 -8.98
C ASN A 113 -16.06 -18.87 -9.44
N ASP A 114 -15.54 -18.38 -10.57
CA ASP A 114 -14.22 -18.74 -11.06
C ASP A 114 -13.21 -17.74 -10.48
N ASN A 115 -12.02 -18.21 -10.14
CA ASN A 115 -10.91 -17.34 -9.76
C ASN A 115 -10.49 -16.44 -10.93
N TRP A 116 -9.94 -15.27 -10.61
CA TRP A 116 -9.22 -14.45 -11.58
C TRP A 116 -7.96 -15.17 -12.05
N ASN A 117 -7.74 -15.21 -13.36
CA ASN A 117 -6.55 -15.77 -13.97
C ASN A 117 -6.03 -14.81 -15.04
N ILE A 118 -4.74 -14.87 -15.36
CA ILE A 118 -4.14 -14.04 -16.42
C ILE A 118 -4.41 -14.67 -17.78
N TYR A 119 -4.83 -13.85 -18.75
CA TYR A 119 -5.06 -14.23 -20.14
C TYR A 119 -4.28 -13.32 -21.10
N GLU A 120 -3.95 -13.85 -22.28
CA GLU A 120 -3.35 -13.11 -23.39
C GLU A 120 -4.23 -13.31 -24.64
N MET A 121 -4.38 -12.27 -25.47
CA MET A 121 -4.98 -12.37 -26.81
C MET A 121 -4.34 -11.35 -27.77
N ASN A 122 -4.58 -11.52 -29.07
CA ASN A 122 -4.27 -10.49 -30.06
C ASN A 122 -5.20 -9.28 -29.87
N VAL A 123 -4.74 -8.07 -30.20
CA VAL A 123 -5.54 -6.82 -30.04
C VAL A 123 -6.81 -6.77 -30.90
N ASP A 124 -6.96 -7.65 -31.89
CA ASP A 124 -8.20 -7.81 -32.67
C ASP A 124 -9.26 -8.69 -31.98
N GLY A 125 -8.93 -9.33 -30.85
CA GLY A 125 -9.75 -10.29 -30.11
C GLY A 125 -9.52 -11.77 -30.48
N SER A 126 -8.58 -12.08 -31.36
CA SER A 126 -8.24 -13.47 -31.74
C SER A 126 -7.21 -14.11 -30.79
N ASN A 127 -7.12 -15.44 -30.82
CA ASN A 127 -6.12 -16.23 -30.07
C ASN A 127 -6.14 -16.06 -28.54
N LEU A 128 -7.31 -15.81 -27.95
CA LEU A 128 -7.50 -15.78 -26.50
C LEU A 128 -7.05 -17.09 -25.83
N ARG A 129 -6.07 -17.00 -24.93
CA ARG A 129 -5.51 -18.13 -24.17
C ARG A 129 -5.26 -17.77 -22.70
N PRO A 130 -5.48 -18.70 -21.75
CA PRO A 130 -5.01 -18.52 -20.37
C PRO A 130 -3.48 -18.62 -20.30
N LEU A 131 -2.91 -17.93 -19.32
CA LEU A 131 -1.53 -18.08 -18.86
C LEU A 131 -1.48 -18.73 -17.48
N THR A 132 -2.46 -18.45 -16.61
CA THR A 132 -2.62 -19.13 -15.31
C THR A 132 -3.93 -19.95 -15.25
N SER A 133 -3.97 -20.89 -14.32
CA SER A 133 -5.13 -21.76 -14.06
C SER A 133 -5.13 -22.27 -12.61
N MET A 134 -4.79 -21.42 -11.65
CA MET A 134 -4.47 -21.82 -10.26
C MET A 134 -5.67 -21.68 -9.31
N PRO A 135 -5.66 -22.38 -8.15
CA PRO A 135 -6.63 -22.18 -7.07
C PRO A 135 -6.35 -20.90 -6.25
N SER A 136 -5.88 -19.84 -6.91
CA SER A 136 -5.64 -18.48 -6.42
C SER A 136 -6.20 -17.50 -7.45
N ASP A 137 -6.41 -16.26 -7.02
CA ASP A 137 -6.68 -15.15 -7.93
C ASP A 137 -5.36 -14.54 -8.43
N GLU A 138 -5.37 -14.09 -9.68
CA GLU A 138 -4.29 -13.35 -10.33
C GLU A 138 -4.79 -12.12 -11.09
N ALA A 139 -4.12 -10.98 -10.91
CA ALA A 139 -4.48 -9.70 -11.53
C ALA A 139 -3.24 -8.84 -11.90
N ASP A 140 -3.46 -7.59 -12.34
CA ASP A 140 -2.45 -6.61 -12.75
C ASP A 140 -1.27 -7.13 -13.61
N PRO A 141 -1.50 -7.81 -14.75
CA PRO A 141 -0.41 -8.34 -15.55
C PRO A 141 0.32 -7.25 -16.35
N VAL A 142 1.66 -7.22 -16.27
CA VAL A 142 2.51 -6.36 -17.10
C VAL A 142 3.67 -7.10 -17.76
N TYR A 143 3.98 -6.73 -19.01
CA TYR A 143 5.11 -7.30 -19.76
C TYR A 143 6.46 -6.75 -19.28
N LEU A 144 7.35 -7.64 -18.83
CA LEU A 144 8.72 -7.29 -18.46
C LEU A 144 9.65 -7.24 -19.69
N PRO A 145 10.71 -6.41 -19.67
CA PRO A 145 11.61 -6.25 -20.83
C PRO A 145 12.38 -7.53 -21.19
N ASN A 146 12.49 -8.49 -20.28
CA ASN A 146 13.13 -9.80 -20.47
C ASN A 146 12.20 -10.88 -21.07
N ASN A 147 11.00 -10.52 -21.56
CA ASN A 147 9.93 -11.43 -22.01
C ASN A 147 9.28 -12.28 -20.90
N ARG A 148 9.51 -11.97 -19.63
CA ARG A 148 8.68 -12.46 -18.54
C ARG A 148 7.46 -11.56 -18.35
N ILE A 149 6.54 -11.94 -17.49
CA ILE A 149 5.35 -11.18 -17.11
C ILE A 149 5.40 -11.01 -15.59
N ALA A 150 5.16 -9.80 -15.08
CA ALA A 150 4.85 -9.58 -13.67
C ALA A 150 3.33 -9.47 -13.49
N PHE A 151 2.81 -9.86 -12.33
CA PHE A 151 1.38 -9.87 -12.00
C PHE A 151 1.17 -9.97 -10.48
N THR A 152 -0.01 -9.67 -9.95
CA THR A 152 -0.36 -9.89 -8.55
C THR A 152 -0.98 -11.27 -8.35
N SER A 153 -0.83 -11.87 -7.16
CA SER A 153 -1.54 -13.10 -6.80
C SER A 153 -1.73 -13.28 -5.31
N ASN A 154 -2.90 -13.80 -4.90
CA ASN A 154 -3.23 -14.10 -3.51
C ASN A 154 -2.82 -15.51 -3.03
N ARG A 155 -2.01 -16.22 -3.81
CA ARG A 155 -1.51 -17.59 -3.53
C ARG A 155 -0.68 -17.75 -2.25
N SER A 156 -0.27 -16.65 -1.62
CA SER A 156 0.34 -16.62 -0.29
C SER A 156 -0.61 -17.18 0.79
N ASN A 157 -1.93 -17.08 0.55
CA ASN A 157 -2.99 -17.56 1.43
C ASN A 157 -2.88 -16.99 2.86
N ILE A 158 -2.46 -15.73 2.97
CA ILE A 158 -2.51 -14.93 4.19
C ILE A 158 -3.56 -13.82 4.08
N ARG A 159 -3.90 -13.20 5.21
CA ARG A 159 -4.80 -12.05 5.30
C ARG A 159 -4.05 -10.75 5.60
N ASP A 160 -4.58 -9.65 5.09
CA ASP A 160 -3.98 -8.32 5.30
C ASP A 160 -4.10 -7.86 6.76
N GLU A 161 -3.22 -6.92 7.16
CA GLU A 161 -3.09 -6.45 8.54
C GLU A 161 -4.33 -5.64 9.03
N TYR A 162 -5.25 -5.20 8.15
CA TYR A 162 -6.37 -4.29 8.44
C TYR A 162 -7.76 -4.90 8.18
N GLU A 163 -8.16 -5.14 6.92
CA GLU A 163 -9.50 -5.63 6.52
C GLU A 163 -9.63 -7.16 6.58
N ARG A 164 -8.53 -7.89 6.78
CA ARG A 164 -8.45 -9.37 6.77
C ARG A 164 -8.88 -10.00 5.43
N ARG A 165 -8.68 -9.30 4.31
CA ARG A 165 -8.83 -9.76 2.91
C ARG A 165 -7.64 -10.65 2.51
N PRO A 166 -7.75 -11.53 1.48
CA PRO A 166 -6.59 -12.21 0.91
C PRO A 166 -5.52 -11.21 0.44
N VAL A 167 -4.26 -11.40 0.85
CA VAL A 167 -3.17 -10.48 0.44
C VAL A 167 -2.73 -10.76 -0.98
N GLU A 168 -2.72 -9.73 -1.82
CA GLU A 168 -2.14 -9.79 -3.17
C GLU A 168 -0.66 -9.39 -3.15
N LEU A 169 0.21 -10.25 -3.70
CA LEU A 169 1.67 -10.00 -3.79
C LEU A 169 2.17 -10.10 -5.22
N LEU A 170 3.26 -9.41 -5.52
CA LEU A 170 3.87 -9.41 -6.85
C LEU A 170 4.60 -10.73 -7.12
N HIS A 171 4.33 -11.28 -8.29
CA HIS A 171 4.93 -12.48 -8.85
C HIS A 171 5.44 -12.22 -10.26
N THR A 172 6.30 -13.12 -10.76
CA THR A 172 6.73 -13.15 -12.15
C THR A 172 6.58 -14.54 -12.74
N MET A 173 6.34 -14.64 -14.04
CA MET A 173 6.25 -15.88 -14.80
C MET A 173 6.83 -15.73 -16.21
N ASP A 174 7.11 -16.85 -16.86
CA ASP A 174 7.49 -16.89 -18.26
C ASP A 174 6.26 -16.59 -19.17
N ALA A 175 6.49 -16.13 -20.41
CA ALA A 175 5.42 -15.80 -21.37
C ALA A 175 4.45 -16.96 -21.73
N ASN A 176 4.76 -18.18 -21.30
CA ASN A 176 3.91 -19.37 -21.45
C ASN A 176 3.11 -19.73 -20.17
N GLY A 177 3.28 -19.01 -19.06
CA GLY A 177 2.67 -19.32 -17.75
C GLY A 177 3.56 -20.15 -16.80
N GLY A 178 4.76 -20.53 -17.23
CA GLY A 178 5.72 -21.32 -16.44
C GLY A 178 6.57 -20.49 -15.47
N ASP A 179 7.36 -21.20 -14.64
CA ASP A 179 8.29 -20.64 -13.64
C ASP A 179 7.71 -19.48 -12.81
N ILE A 180 6.56 -19.68 -12.16
CA ILE A 180 5.98 -18.65 -11.31
C ILE A 180 6.83 -18.47 -10.05
N GLN A 181 7.36 -17.26 -9.85
CA GLN A 181 8.22 -16.88 -8.73
C GLN A 181 7.64 -15.65 -8.00
N ALA A 182 7.57 -15.69 -6.68
CA ALA A 182 7.26 -14.49 -5.89
C ALA A 182 8.44 -13.49 -5.98
N ILE A 183 8.10 -12.21 -6.10
CA ILE A 183 9.06 -11.10 -6.08
C ILE A 183 8.78 -10.07 -4.98
N SER A 184 7.63 -10.13 -4.30
CA SER A 184 7.37 -9.35 -3.09
C SER A 184 6.79 -10.17 -1.93
N PHE A 185 7.03 -9.69 -0.71
CA PHE A 185 6.80 -10.40 0.55
C PHE A 185 6.27 -9.44 1.62
N ASN A 186 5.23 -8.68 1.29
CA ASN A 186 4.54 -7.78 2.23
C ASN A 186 3.48 -8.56 3.05
N ASN A 187 3.06 -8.02 4.21
CA ASN A 187 1.95 -8.59 4.99
C ASN A 187 0.57 -8.02 4.61
N SER A 188 0.56 -6.97 3.79
CA SER A 188 -0.61 -6.41 3.11
C SER A 188 -0.30 -6.27 1.61
N ASP A 189 -1.22 -5.71 0.82
CA ASP A 189 -1.14 -5.79 -0.64
C ASP A 189 0.06 -5.05 -1.28
N ASP A 190 0.55 -5.61 -2.38
CA ASP A 190 1.47 -5.00 -3.36
C ASP A 190 0.84 -5.15 -4.76
N PHE A 191 0.30 -4.07 -5.33
CA PHE A 191 -0.55 -4.07 -6.54
C PHE A 191 -0.32 -2.81 -7.42
N ASP A 192 -1.05 -2.63 -8.53
CA ASP A 192 -0.76 -1.65 -9.59
C ASP A 192 0.70 -1.67 -10.15
N PRO A 193 1.34 -2.82 -10.46
CA PRO A 193 2.63 -2.84 -11.13
C PRO A 193 2.65 -2.05 -12.45
N VAL A 194 3.72 -1.29 -12.66
CA VAL A 194 4.06 -0.61 -13.92
C VAL A 194 5.56 -0.73 -14.19
N ILE A 195 5.92 -1.08 -15.42
CA ILE A 195 7.32 -1.12 -15.86
C ILE A 195 7.81 0.29 -16.19
N LEU A 196 8.91 0.70 -15.56
CA LEU A 196 9.58 1.97 -15.82
C LEU A 196 10.55 1.87 -17.01
N ARG A 197 10.82 3.00 -17.66
CA ARG A 197 11.74 3.16 -18.80
C ARG A 197 13.19 2.80 -18.48
N ASP A 198 13.57 2.78 -17.20
CA ASP A 198 14.88 2.32 -16.73
C ASP A 198 14.96 0.79 -16.50
N GLY A 199 13.83 0.08 -16.68
CA GLY A 199 13.73 -1.38 -16.52
C GLY A 199 13.29 -1.84 -15.12
N ARG A 200 13.12 -0.94 -14.16
CA ARG A 200 12.55 -1.26 -12.84
C ARG A 200 11.04 -1.44 -12.91
N LEU A 201 10.49 -2.22 -11.97
CA LEU A 201 9.06 -2.25 -11.69
C LEU A 201 8.75 -1.21 -10.60
N ALA A 202 7.71 -0.41 -10.78
CA ALA A 202 7.11 0.40 -9.71
C ALA A 202 5.68 -0.09 -9.43
N TRP A 203 5.17 0.10 -8.22
CA TRP A 203 3.83 -0.38 -7.83
C TRP A 203 3.29 0.37 -6.62
N THR A 204 2.00 0.21 -6.34
CA THR A 204 1.31 0.68 -5.13
C THR A 204 1.43 -0.36 -4.01
N ARG A 205 2.01 0.01 -2.87
CA ARG A 205 2.11 -0.85 -1.69
C ARG A 205 1.13 -0.40 -0.62
N TRP A 206 0.38 -1.30 0.00
CA TRP A 206 -0.28 -1.02 1.26
C TRP A 206 0.71 -1.17 2.44
N GLU A 207 1.04 -0.06 3.10
CA GLU A 207 1.78 -0.09 4.37
C GLU A 207 0.81 -0.03 5.56
N HIS A 208 0.65 -1.17 6.25
CA HIS A 208 -0.16 -1.29 7.47
C HIS A 208 0.60 -1.88 8.69
N HIS A 209 1.91 -1.63 8.77
CA HIS A 209 2.69 -2.10 9.92
C HIS A 209 2.45 -1.21 11.15
N GLY A 210 1.51 -1.62 12.02
CA GLY A 210 1.13 -0.85 13.20
C GLY A 210 0.18 0.28 12.86
N THR A 211 0.38 1.43 13.51
CA THR A 211 -0.43 2.65 13.30
C THR A 211 -0.19 3.36 11.96
N GLN A 212 0.47 2.71 10.99
CA GLN A 212 0.53 3.22 9.61
C GLN A 212 -0.66 2.67 8.85
N ASN A 213 -1.28 3.49 8.01
CA ASN A 213 -2.28 3.01 7.06
C ASN A 213 -2.26 3.92 5.83
N ARG A 214 -1.53 3.51 4.78
CA ARG A 214 -1.29 4.32 3.58
C ARG A 214 -0.87 3.50 2.36
N PHE A 215 -0.99 4.12 1.19
CA PHE A 215 -0.64 3.53 -0.12
C PHE A 215 0.46 4.35 -0.83
N PRO A 216 1.74 4.21 -0.42
CA PRO A 216 2.88 4.75 -1.15
C PRO A 216 3.22 3.96 -2.42
N LEU A 217 3.95 4.60 -3.33
CA LEU A 217 4.58 3.90 -4.45
C LEU A 217 5.93 3.32 -4.02
N PHE A 218 6.25 2.10 -4.45
CA PHE A 218 7.54 1.42 -4.31
C PHE A 218 8.19 1.16 -5.68
N ALA A 219 9.47 0.77 -5.71
CA ALA A 219 10.19 0.35 -6.91
C ALA A 219 11.23 -0.76 -6.62
N THR A 220 11.45 -1.64 -7.60
CA THR A 220 12.29 -2.86 -7.52
C THR A 220 12.87 -3.22 -8.88
N HIS A 221 13.86 -4.11 -8.91
CA HIS A 221 14.24 -4.81 -10.12
C HIS A 221 13.16 -5.86 -10.51
N PRO A 222 13.05 -6.29 -11.77
CA PRO A 222 12.07 -7.31 -12.18
C PRO A 222 12.17 -8.65 -11.45
N ASP A 223 13.26 -8.91 -10.73
CA ASP A 223 13.47 -10.09 -9.89
C ASP A 223 13.18 -9.83 -8.39
N GLY A 224 12.69 -8.65 -8.00
CA GLY A 224 12.43 -8.29 -6.61
C GLY A 224 13.63 -7.77 -5.82
N GLN A 225 14.85 -7.74 -6.41
CA GLN A 225 16.00 -7.11 -5.74
C GLN A 225 15.91 -5.57 -5.73
N ALA A 226 16.63 -4.96 -4.80
CA ALA A 226 16.70 -3.52 -4.57
C ALA A 226 15.34 -2.86 -4.26
N THR A 227 14.37 -3.63 -3.74
CA THR A 227 13.04 -3.15 -3.34
C THR A 227 13.13 -2.02 -2.32
N PHE A 228 12.77 -0.82 -2.75
CA PHE A 228 12.68 0.36 -1.92
C PHE A 228 11.44 1.16 -2.24
N LEU A 229 11.10 2.07 -1.32
CA LEU A 229 10.12 3.11 -1.57
C LEU A 229 10.41 3.84 -2.90
N LEU A 230 9.41 4.34 -3.59
CA LEU A 230 9.54 5.32 -4.66
C LEU A 230 9.03 6.67 -4.17
N PHE A 231 7.76 6.77 -3.78
CA PHE A 231 7.10 8.02 -3.37
C PHE A 231 6.15 7.83 -2.18
N ALA A 232 6.35 8.55 -1.07
CA ALA A 232 5.51 8.47 0.14
C ALA A 232 5.45 9.75 0.99
N PRO A 233 4.92 10.87 0.48
CA PRO A 233 4.53 11.97 1.36
C PRO A 233 3.48 11.51 2.40
N HIS A 234 3.62 11.89 3.67
CA HIS A 234 2.61 11.58 4.70
C HIS A 234 1.19 12.04 4.30
N ASN A 235 0.18 11.29 4.76
CA ASN A 235 -1.25 11.56 4.57
C ASN A 235 -1.70 11.61 3.10
N ARG A 236 -1.01 10.85 2.24
CA ARG A 236 -1.26 10.77 0.81
C ARG A 236 -1.12 9.33 0.33
N ASN A 237 -2.06 8.93 -0.51
CA ASN A 237 -2.17 7.62 -1.11
C ASN A 237 -2.13 7.80 -2.64
N PHE A 238 -1.45 6.89 -3.33
CA PHE A 238 -1.26 6.94 -4.78
C PHE A 238 -1.73 5.62 -5.38
N PHE A 239 -2.46 5.70 -6.48
CA PHE A 239 -3.06 4.57 -7.17
C PHE A 239 -2.95 4.77 -8.68
N HIS A 240 -3.06 3.68 -9.44
CA HIS A 240 -3.04 3.70 -10.90
C HIS A 240 -1.81 4.44 -11.51
N PRO A 241 -0.57 4.22 -11.03
CA PRO A 241 0.63 4.86 -11.56
C PRO A 241 0.92 4.43 -12.99
N ARG A 242 1.10 5.39 -13.90
CA ARG A 242 1.68 5.16 -15.24
C ARG A 242 2.85 6.12 -15.48
N GLU A 243 3.97 5.63 -15.99
CA GLU A 243 5.09 6.51 -16.36
C GLU A 243 4.75 7.31 -17.62
N ILE A 244 5.11 8.60 -17.62
CA ILE A 244 5.01 9.50 -18.77
C ILE A 244 6.43 9.82 -19.29
N ASP A 245 6.66 10.99 -19.87
CA ASP A 245 7.98 11.37 -20.39
C ASP A 245 8.85 12.07 -19.34
N ASN A 246 10.17 11.87 -19.44
CA ASN A 246 11.21 12.48 -18.60
C ASN A 246 11.15 12.10 -17.10
N GLY A 247 11.07 10.80 -16.77
CA GLY A 247 11.20 10.34 -15.38
C GLY A 247 10.08 10.88 -14.48
N LYS A 248 8.85 10.82 -14.98
CA LYS A 248 7.65 11.30 -14.31
C LYS A 248 6.57 10.25 -14.33
N ILE A 249 5.77 10.21 -13.27
CA ILE A 249 4.66 9.26 -13.12
C ILE A 249 3.37 10.06 -12.98
N VAL A 250 2.37 9.78 -13.80
CA VAL A 250 1.00 10.21 -13.53
C VAL A 250 0.34 9.19 -12.60
N ALA A 251 -0.41 9.66 -11.61
CA ALA A 251 -1.14 8.80 -10.68
C ALA A 251 -2.43 9.49 -10.22
N VAL A 252 -3.34 8.71 -9.64
CA VAL A 252 -4.44 9.22 -8.84
C VAL A 252 -3.93 9.47 -7.42
N MET A 253 -4.31 10.60 -6.80
CA MET A 253 -3.92 10.93 -5.43
C MET A 253 -5.14 11.03 -4.50
N SER A 254 -5.09 10.33 -3.37
CA SER A 254 -6.14 10.35 -2.34
C SER A 254 -5.58 10.74 -0.97
N ASN A 255 -6.46 11.18 -0.06
CA ASN A 255 -6.17 11.32 1.37
C ASN A 255 -6.94 10.34 2.26
N GLN A 256 -7.68 9.40 1.67
CA GLN A 256 -8.41 8.33 2.37
C GLN A 256 -7.80 6.97 2.01
N VAL A 257 -7.80 6.07 2.99
CA VAL A 257 -7.42 4.65 2.84
C VAL A 257 -8.50 3.93 2.03
N LEU A 258 -8.15 2.98 1.16
CA LEU A 258 -9.07 2.23 0.28
C LEU A 258 -9.94 3.09 -0.67
N VAL A 259 -9.50 4.32 -0.98
CA VAL A 259 -10.16 5.21 -1.95
C VAL A 259 -9.23 5.48 -3.12
N ASP A 260 -9.37 4.66 -4.17
CA ASP A 260 -8.55 4.60 -5.38
C ASP A 260 -8.89 5.67 -6.44
N ARG A 261 -9.53 6.78 -6.02
CA ARG A 261 -10.11 7.81 -6.88
C ARG A 261 -9.94 9.20 -6.29
N GLY A 262 -9.71 10.20 -7.14
CA GLY A 262 -9.39 11.55 -6.69
C GLY A 262 -8.86 12.45 -7.81
N PRO A 263 -8.09 13.50 -7.50
CA PRO A 263 -7.35 14.29 -8.49
C PRO A 263 -6.23 13.49 -9.16
N LEU A 264 -5.88 13.90 -10.38
CA LEU A 264 -4.66 13.47 -11.06
C LEU A 264 -3.46 14.29 -10.59
N VAL A 265 -2.33 13.60 -10.37
CA VAL A 265 -1.03 14.20 -10.04
C VAL A 265 0.05 13.73 -10.99
N ILE A 266 1.07 14.56 -11.17
CA ILE A 266 2.33 14.18 -11.83
C ILE A 266 3.45 14.25 -10.78
N LEU A 267 4.11 13.11 -10.56
CA LEU A 267 5.21 12.89 -9.61
C LEU A 267 6.55 12.94 -10.37
N ASN A 268 7.61 13.48 -9.77
CA ASN A 268 8.94 13.58 -10.40
C ASN A 268 9.88 12.45 -9.90
N SER A 269 9.78 11.23 -10.44
CA SER A 269 10.45 10.03 -9.90
C SER A 269 11.97 10.06 -9.90
N ASP A 270 12.59 10.94 -10.69
CA ASP A 270 14.05 11.14 -10.74
C ASP A 270 14.62 11.87 -9.50
N GLN A 271 13.76 12.40 -8.63
CA GLN A 271 14.19 13.12 -7.44
C GLN A 271 14.21 12.24 -6.20
N VAL A 272 15.27 12.43 -5.40
CA VAL A 272 15.24 12.11 -3.97
C VAL A 272 14.04 12.81 -3.34
N PHE A 273 13.09 12.05 -2.79
CA PHE A 273 11.96 12.63 -2.08
C PHE A 273 12.27 12.88 -0.61
N GLY A 274 11.85 14.06 -0.15
CA GLY A 274 11.77 14.40 1.27
C GLY A 274 10.36 14.13 1.79
N ASP A 275 10.23 14.10 3.11
CA ASP A 275 8.95 13.92 3.78
C ASP A 275 8.90 14.87 5.00
N PRO A 276 8.04 15.90 5.00
CA PRO A 276 7.01 16.22 4.00
C PRO A 276 7.57 16.52 2.60
N PRO A 277 6.75 16.35 1.54
CA PRO A 277 7.18 16.61 0.17
C PRO A 277 7.56 18.08 0.01
N ARG A 278 8.65 18.33 -0.70
CA ARG A 278 9.10 19.69 -1.03
C ARG A 278 8.22 20.27 -2.14
N GLN A 279 8.24 21.59 -2.25
CA GLN A 279 7.62 22.27 -3.38
C GLN A 279 8.22 21.75 -4.70
N GLY A 280 7.39 21.19 -5.57
CA GLY A 280 7.80 20.61 -6.84
C GLY A 280 8.13 19.10 -6.82
N ASP A 281 8.06 18.41 -5.67
CA ASP A 281 8.18 16.93 -5.66
C ASP A 281 7.01 16.27 -6.45
N PHE A 282 5.84 16.92 -6.50
CA PHE A 282 4.72 16.59 -7.39
C PHE A 282 3.91 17.85 -7.78
N VAL A 283 3.07 17.72 -8.80
CA VAL A 283 2.09 18.73 -9.24
C VAL A 283 0.69 18.08 -9.27
N ASN A 284 -0.29 18.69 -8.59
CA ASN A 284 -1.70 18.36 -8.79
C ASN A 284 -2.20 19.09 -10.03
N ILE A 285 -2.51 18.33 -11.09
CA ILE A 285 -2.95 18.88 -12.38
C ILE A 285 -4.47 19.07 -12.44
N THR A 286 -5.22 18.55 -11.46
CA THR A 286 -6.66 18.79 -11.32
C THR A 286 -6.99 19.30 -9.90
N PRO A 287 -6.47 20.48 -9.48
CA PRO A 287 -6.60 20.97 -8.11
C PRO A 287 -8.04 21.29 -7.67
N GLN A 288 -8.97 21.41 -8.63
CA GLN A 288 -10.41 21.54 -8.40
C GLN A 288 -11.08 20.23 -7.90
N ILE A 289 -10.40 19.09 -8.03
CA ILE A 289 -10.92 17.77 -7.65
C ILE A 289 -10.50 17.45 -6.20
N PRO A 290 -11.46 17.14 -5.29
CA PRO A 290 -11.14 16.91 -3.90
C PRO A 290 -10.51 15.54 -3.66
N MET A 291 -9.54 15.51 -2.74
CA MET A 291 -8.70 14.34 -2.44
C MET A 291 -9.40 13.21 -1.68
N ASN A 292 -10.60 13.46 -1.14
CA ASN A 292 -11.34 12.52 -0.32
C ASN A 292 -12.42 11.75 -1.10
N GLY A 293 -12.47 11.91 -2.43
CA GLY A 293 -13.50 11.29 -3.26
C GLY A 293 -14.93 11.77 -2.94
N ALA A 294 -15.11 13.03 -2.54
CA ALA A 294 -16.41 13.54 -2.10
C ALA A 294 -17.52 13.39 -3.15
N ALA A 295 -18.70 12.93 -2.72
CA ALA A 295 -19.90 12.87 -3.54
C ALA A 295 -20.31 14.26 -4.09
N GLY A 296 -20.82 14.30 -5.31
CA GLY A 296 -21.19 15.55 -6.00
C GLY A 296 -20.01 16.37 -6.54
N SER A 297 -18.77 15.89 -6.36
CA SER A 297 -17.56 16.45 -6.97
C SER A 297 -16.97 15.40 -7.92
N GLY A 298 -16.42 15.81 -9.06
CA GLY A 298 -15.85 14.85 -10.01
C GLY A 298 -14.67 14.05 -9.42
N VAL A 299 -14.37 12.87 -9.97
CA VAL A 299 -13.26 12.01 -9.55
C VAL A 299 -12.63 11.27 -10.74
N PHE A 300 -11.30 11.11 -10.73
CA PHE A 300 -10.56 10.34 -11.74
C PHE A 300 -10.12 8.96 -11.25
N LYS A 301 -9.99 8.03 -12.20
CA LYS A 301 -9.32 6.72 -12.11
C LYS A 301 -8.48 6.47 -13.38
N TYR A 302 -7.55 5.51 -13.32
CA TYR A 302 -6.81 4.97 -14.47
C TYR A 302 -6.30 5.98 -15.51
N PRO A 303 -5.37 6.89 -15.14
CA PRO A 303 -4.73 7.78 -16.11
C PRO A 303 -3.72 7.01 -16.98
N PHE A 304 -3.79 7.17 -18.30
CA PHE A 304 -2.86 6.57 -19.25
C PHE A 304 -2.33 7.61 -20.27
N PRO A 305 -1.02 7.64 -20.61
CA PRO A 305 -0.47 8.60 -21.57
C PRO A 305 -0.88 8.34 -23.02
N LEU A 306 -1.33 9.38 -23.71
CA LEU A 306 -1.56 9.38 -25.16
C LEU A 306 -0.29 9.84 -25.92
N PRO A 307 0.00 9.32 -27.13
CA PRO A 307 1.19 9.71 -27.89
C PRO A 307 1.23 11.18 -28.33
N ASP A 308 0.08 11.86 -28.39
CA ASP A 308 -0.01 13.30 -28.66
C ASP A 308 0.37 14.19 -27.46
N GLY A 309 0.78 13.57 -26.34
CA GLY A 309 1.21 14.27 -25.13
C GLY A 309 0.06 14.55 -24.15
N ARG A 310 -1.18 14.20 -24.46
CA ARG A 310 -2.30 14.22 -23.50
C ARG A 310 -2.30 12.98 -22.59
N LEU A 311 -3.30 12.91 -21.73
CA LEU A 311 -3.70 11.73 -20.98
C LEU A 311 -5.11 11.32 -21.42
N VAL A 312 -5.42 10.02 -21.38
CA VAL A 312 -6.80 9.52 -21.24
C VAL A 312 -6.98 9.06 -19.79
N ALA A 313 -8.16 9.26 -19.21
CA ALA A 313 -8.49 8.79 -17.88
C ALA A 313 -9.98 8.47 -17.75
N SER A 314 -10.32 7.57 -16.85
CA SER A 314 -11.71 7.33 -16.46
C SER A 314 -12.16 8.43 -15.50
N PHE A 315 -13.26 9.11 -15.80
CA PHE A 315 -13.73 10.25 -15.01
C PHE A 315 -15.24 10.20 -14.82
N SER A 316 -15.66 10.32 -13.56
CA SER A 316 -17.04 10.58 -13.19
C SER A 316 -17.19 12.05 -12.80
N PRO A 317 -18.06 12.84 -13.46
CA PRO A 317 -18.29 14.23 -13.10
C PRO A 317 -19.14 14.42 -11.84
N THR A 318 -19.86 13.38 -11.39
CA THR A 318 -20.80 13.44 -10.25
C THR A 318 -20.26 12.78 -8.97
N GLY A 319 -19.10 12.10 -9.04
CA GLY A 319 -18.36 11.57 -7.90
C GLY A 319 -18.23 10.05 -7.86
N PRO A 320 -17.86 9.46 -6.70
CA PRO A 320 -17.38 8.09 -6.60
C PRO A 320 -18.37 7.03 -7.10
N GLU A 321 -19.66 7.25 -6.86
CA GLU A 321 -20.80 6.41 -7.26
C GLU A 321 -21.47 6.88 -8.57
N GLY A 322 -20.87 7.87 -9.25
CA GLY A 322 -21.34 8.37 -10.53
C GLY A 322 -20.97 7.47 -11.69
N ASP A 323 -21.48 7.81 -12.87
CA ASP A 323 -21.08 7.14 -14.11
C ASP A 323 -19.69 7.60 -14.56
N TYR A 324 -18.85 6.67 -15.03
CA TYR A 324 -17.47 6.93 -15.45
C TYR A 324 -17.35 6.76 -16.96
N GLY A 325 -16.97 7.83 -17.64
CA GLY A 325 -16.60 7.79 -19.06
C GLY A 325 -15.10 7.88 -19.26
N LEU A 326 -14.65 7.62 -20.49
CA LEU A 326 -13.30 7.98 -20.93
C LEU A 326 -13.24 9.47 -21.26
N TYR A 327 -12.28 10.18 -20.67
CA TYR A 327 -12.01 11.59 -20.93
C TYR A 327 -10.55 11.79 -21.33
N THR A 328 -10.29 12.71 -22.26
CA THR A 328 -8.93 13.21 -22.53
C THR A 328 -8.66 14.48 -21.76
N ILE A 329 -7.43 14.69 -21.28
CA ILE A 329 -7.00 15.90 -20.57
C ILE A 329 -5.54 16.23 -20.90
N GLY A 330 -5.19 17.52 -20.93
CA GLY A 330 -3.80 17.98 -21.02
C GLY A 330 -3.00 17.63 -19.75
N ARG A 331 -1.67 17.45 -19.89
CA ARG A 331 -0.77 17.20 -18.75
C ARG A 331 -0.61 18.40 -17.81
N ASP A 332 -1.20 19.54 -18.15
CA ASP A 332 -1.33 20.75 -17.32
C ASP A 332 -2.72 20.88 -16.66
N GLY A 333 -3.64 19.93 -16.91
CA GLY A 333 -5.02 19.97 -16.46
C GLY A 333 -6.01 20.65 -17.42
N SER A 334 -5.52 21.20 -18.53
CA SER A 334 -6.38 21.90 -19.51
C SER A 334 -7.17 20.92 -20.39
N ASN A 335 -8.17 21.46 -21.10
CA ASN A 335 -8.89 20.76 -22.17
C ASN A 335 -9.47 19.38 -21.78
N LEU A 336 -10.02 19.26 -20.57
CA LEU A 336 -10.79 18.09 -20.15
C LEU A 336 -12.02 17.92 -21.07
N ALA A 337 -12.01 16.87 -21.88
CA ALA A 337 -13.04 16.61 -22.89
C ALA A 337 -13.49 15.14 -22.84
N LEU A 338 -14.81 14.92 -22.99
CA LEU A 338 -15.37 13.57 -23.08
C LEU A 338 -14.91 12.91 -24.38
N LEU A 339 -14.34 11.71 -24.28
CA LEU A 339 -13.98 10.86 -25.41
C LEU A 339 -15.09 9.87 -25.74
N TYR A 340 -15.53 9.08 -24.76
CA TYR A 340 -16.59 8.06 -24.94
C TYR A 340 -17.25 7.74 -23.60
N ASN A 341 -18.57 7.58 -23.58
CA ASN A 341 -19.36 7.15 -22.43
C ASN A 341 -20.60 6.38 -22.88
N ASP A 342 -20.86 5.21 -22.31
CA ASP A 342 -22.15 4.52 -22.39
C ASP A 342 -22.89 4.70 -21.07
N PRO A 343 -24.03 5.44 -21.03
CA PRO A 343 -24.68 5.84 -19.78
C PRO A 343 -25.26 4.69 -18.93
N ASN A 344 -25.01 3.44 -19.30
CA ASN A 344 -25.44 2.23 -18.60
C ASN A 344 -24.27 1.43 -18.00
N LEU A 345 -23.01 1.77 -18.32
CA LEU A 345 -21.81 1.02 -17.98
C LEU A 345 -20.63 1.96 -17.74
N HIS A 346 -19.75 1.60 -16.82
CA HIS A 346 -18.54 2.37 -16.56
C HIS A 346 -17.43 1.99 -17.52
N GLU A 347 -16.75 3.00 -18.08
CA GLU A 347 -15.55 2.85 -18.87
C GLU A 347 -14.27 3.07 -18.03
N LEU A 348 -13.50 2.00 -17.86
CA LEU A 348 -12.37 1.85 -16.92
C LEU A 348 -11.10 1.38 -17.65
N ASP A 349 -9.94 1.65 -17.04
CA ASP A 349 -8.57 1.29 -17.47
C ASP A 349 -8.34 1.22 -18.99
N ALA A 350 -8.25 2.41 -19.60
CA ALA A 350 -8.01 2.55 -21.03
C ALA A 350 -6.51 2.55 -21.36
N VAL A 351 -6.08 1.59 -22.17
CA VAL A 351 -4.70 1.45 -22.66
C VAL A 351 -4.59 1.62 -24.17
N VAL A 352 -3.41 2.06 -24.61
CA VAL A 352 -3.15 2.47 -25.99
C VAL A 352 -2.60 1.32 -26.84
N VAL A 353 -3.30 1.00 -27.95
CA VAL A 353 -2.81 0.02 -28.94
C VAL A 353 -1.81 0.69 -29.89
N ALA A 354 -0.54 0.70 -29.48
CA ALA A 354 0.60 1.09 -30.30
C ALA A 354 1.88 0.33 -29.89
N PRO A 355 2.86 0.13 -30.80
CA PRO A 355 4.20 -0.30 -30.42
C PRO A 355 4.83 0.74 -29.47
N ARG A 356 5.51 0.25 -28.42
CA ARG A 356 6.16 1.09 -27.40
C ARG A 356 7.62 0.68 -27.19
N PRO A 357 8.56 1.62 -26.93
CA PRO A 357 9.95 1.27 -26.66
C PRO A 357 10.07 0.26 -25.52
N ARG A 358 10.89 -0.78 -25.72
CA ARG A 358 11.20 -1.76 -24.69
C ARG A 358 12.27 -1.18 -23.75
N PRO A 359 12.04 -1.11 -22.43
CA PRO A 359 13.05 -0.70 -21.46
C PRO A 359 14.30 -1.60 -21.49
N PRO A 360 15.44 -1.14 -20.93
CA PRO A 360 16.58 -1.99 -20.68
C PRO A 360 16.19 -3.22 -19.84
N VAL A 361 16.84 -4.36 -20.12
CA VAL A 361 16.76 -5.53 -19.24
C VAL A 361 17.74 -5.32 -18.09
N ILE A 362 17.22 -5.21 -16.87
CA ILE A 362 18.02 -5.36 -15.65
C ILE A 362 18.36 -6.85 -15.50
N PRO A 363 19.64 -7.26 -15.44
CA PRO A 363 20.01 -8.66 -15.25
C PRO A 363 19.57 -9.18 -13.88
N GLU A 364 19.04 -10.40 -13.83
CA GLU A 364 18.82 -11.12 -12.56
C GLU A 364 20.17 -11.51 -11.95
N THR A 365 20.38 -11.20 -10.67
CA THR A 365 21.62 -11.54 -9.94
C THR A 365 21.36 -12.33 -8.66
N ILE A 366 20.15 -12.89 -8.51
CA ILE A 366 19.76 -13.71 -7.37
C ILE A 366 20.56 -15.01 -7.35
N ASP A 367 21.21 -15.31 -6.22
CA ASP A 367 21.76 -16.64 -5.97
C ASP A 367 20.64 -17.55 -5.44
N ARG A 368 19.96 -18.26 -6.35
CA ARG A 368 18.88 -19.18 -6.00
C ARG A 368 19.34 -20.41 -5.19
N GLN A 369 20.62 -20.56 -4.86
CA GLN A 369 21.12 -21.55 -3.88
C GLN A 369 21.32 -20.97 -2.47
N ALA A 370 21.32 -19.64 -2.33
CA ALA A 370 21.35 -18.98 -1.03
C ALA A 370 19.99 -19.10 -0.31
N SER A 371 20.01 -18.98 1.01
CA SER A 371 18.80 -18.86 1.85
C SER A 371 18.75 -17.53 2.62
N THR A 372 19.71 -16.65 2.36
CA THR A 372 19.94 -15.40 3.07
C THR A 372 20.20 -14.25 2.11
N GLY A 373 20.00 -13.03 2.61
CA GLY A 373 20.56 -11.81 2.05
C GLY A 373 21.22 -10.96 3.15
N ILE A 374 22.00 -9.97 2.76
CA ILE A 374 22.73 -9.07 3.66
C ILE A 374 22.14 -7.67 3.57
N ILE A 375 21.87 -7.04 4.71
CA ILE A 375 21.43 -5.64 4.79
C ILE A 375 22.51 -4.82 5.50
N ILE A 376 22.95 -3.74 4.84
CA ILE A 376 23.95 -2.81 5.38
C ILE A 376 23.32 -1.43 5.51
N ASN A 377 23.23 -0.94 6.74
CA ASN A 377 22.80 0.43 7.01
C ASN A 377 23.99 1.36 7.20
N GLN A 378 24.01 2.47 6.46
CA GLN A 378 25.13 3.42 6.50
C GLN A 378 25.18 4.24 7.79
N ASN A 379 24.02 4.63 8.34
CA ASN A 379 23.92 5.37 9.60
C ASN A 379 22.47 5.44 10.17
N VAL A 380 22.23 4.87 11.36
CA VAL A 380 20.93 4.94 12.06
C VAL A 380 20.49 6.36 12.44
N TYR A 381 21.42 7.32 12.48
CA TYR A 381 21.16 8.73 12.78
C TYR A 381 20.78 9.56 11.55
N PHE A 382 20.87 9.01 10.32
CA PHE A 382 20.37 9.68 9.12
C PHE A 382 18.85 9.48 9.01
N ARG A 383 18.09 10.39 9.63
CA ARG A 383 16.63 10.44 9.57
C ARG A 383 16.08 11.77 9.12
N GLN A 384 14.81 11.77 8.72
CA GLN A 384 14.00 12.97 8.48
C GLN A 384 13.53 13.56 9.82
N ASN A 385 13.24 14.86 9.84
CA ASN A 385 12.86 15.54 11.08
C ASN A 385 11.39 15.33 11.48
N ASN A 386 10.55 14.85 10.55
CA ASN A 386 9.08 14.86 10.65
C ASN A 386 8.47 13.46 10.49
N ASP A 387 9.15 12.39 10.91
CA ASP A 387 8.61 11.00 10.92
C ASP A 387 7.66 10.73 12.11
N GLY A 388 7.55 11.66 13.05
CA GLY A 388 6.75 11.53 14.27
C GLY A 388 7.39 10.63 15.34
N GLN A 389 8.67 10.25 15.18
CA GLN A 389 9.40 9.40 16.12
C GLN A 389 10.50 10.19 16.86
N ALA A 390 11.08 9.57 17.89
CA ALA A 390 12.12 10.20 18.70
C ALA A 390 13.38 10.50 17.86
N ILE A 391 14.10 11.58 18.19
CA ILE A 391 15.43 11.84 17.66
C ILE A 391 16.49 11.34 18.64
N PRO A 392 17.08 10.14 18.42
CA PRO A 392 18.16 9.63 19.25
C PRO A 392 19.40 10.51 19.11
N LYS A 393 20.09 10.67 20.23
CA LYS A 393 21.35 11.39 20.31
C LYS A 393 22.48 10.54 19.73
N ALA A 394 23.54 11.16 19.21
CA ALA A 394 24.72 10.45 18.75
C ALA A 394 25.25 9.51 19.85
N GLY A 395 25.41 8.23 19.51
CA GLY A 395 25.80 7.17 20.44
C GLY A 395 24.70 6.63 21.37
N GLU A 396 23.45 7.09 21.30
CA GLU A 396 22.33 6.54 22.08
C GLU A 396 21.97 5.11 21.64
N ILE A 397 21.96 4.86 20.33
CA ILE A 397 21.66 3.54 19.76
C ILE A 397 22.87 2.62 19.91
N LYS A 398 22.65 1.43 20.49
CA LYS A 398 23.68 0.40 20.71
C LYS A 398 23.46 -0.86 19.90
N GLN A 399 22.20 -1.19 19.60
CA GLN A 399 21.82 -2.39 18.88
C GLN A 399 20.65 -2.11 17.95
N ILE A 400 20.42 -2.99 16.99
CA ILE A 400 19.15 -3.13 16.31
C ILE A 400 18.52 -4.48 16.67
N MET A 401 17.20 -4.53 16.81
CA MET A 401 16.40 -5.74 16.87
C MET A 401 15.89 -6.03 15.46
N VAL A 402 16.08 -7.25 14.96
CA VAL A 402 15.49 -7.69 13.69
C VAL A 402 14.25 -8.51 13.97
N ILE A 403 13.16 -8.11 13.32
CA ILE A 403 11.81 -8.60 13.57
C ILE A 403 11.28 -9.19 12.26
N GLU A 404 10.82 -10.44 12.32
CA GLU A 404 10.01 -11.07 11.28
C GLU A 404 8.53 -10.70 11.51
N GLY A 405 7.84 -10.25 10.47
CA GLY A 405 6.38 -10.19 10.43
C GLY A 405 5.81 -11.57 10.13
N ILE A 406 4.72 -11.96 10.78
CA ILE A 406 4.05 -13.23 10.51
C ILE A 406 2.71 -12.91 9.85
N GLY A 407 2.56 -13.32 8.58
CA GLY A 407 1.31 -13.13 7.83
C GLY A 407 0.13 -13.83 8.50
N VAL A 408 -1.03 -13.16 8.47
CA VAL A 408 -2.23 -13.59 9.21
C VAL A 408 -2.84 -14.82 8.51
N PRO A 409 -3.05 -15.96 9.19
CA PRO A 409 -3.69 -17.12 8.58
C PRO A 409 -5.19 -16.88 8.32
N PRO A 410 -5.81 -17.54 7.32
CA PRO A 410 -7.19 -17.24 6.88
C PRO A 410 -8.32 -17.35 7.91
N ASN A 411 -8.07 -17.99 9.05
CA ASN A 411 -9.04 -18.30 10.10
C ASN A 411 -8.80 -17.51 11.41
N GLU A 412 -7.80 -16.63 11.47
CA GLU A 412 -7.50 -15.81 12.65
C GLU A 412 -8.24 -14.47 12.61
N ARG A 413 -8.77 -14.04 13.75
CA ARG A 413 -9.42 -12.73 13.94
C ARG A 413 -8.41 -11.76 14.53
N SER A 414 -8.54 -10.47 14.23
CA SER A 414 -7.71 -9.41 14.83
C SER A 414 -7.73 -9.44 16.37
N MET A 415 -8.89 -9.72 16.98
CA MET A 415 -9.04 -9.85 18.43
C MET A 415 -8.33 -11.08 19.05
N ASP A 416 -7.82 -12.02 18.24
CA ASP A 416 -7.00 -13.13 18.73
C ASP A 416 -5.52 -12.70 18.90
N ILE A 417 -5.15 -11.50 18.43
CA ILE A 417 -3.77 -10.97 18.43
C ILE A 417 -3.49 -10.05 19.62
N GLY A 418 -4.44 -9.19 20.02
CA GLY A 418 -4.26 -8.25 21.13
C GLY A 418 -5.07 -6.95 20.98
N HIS A 419 -4.74 -5.97 21.81
CA HIS A 419 -5.41 -4.65 21.87
C HIS A 419 -4.81 -3.56 20.96
N THR A 420 -3.77 -3.86 20.16
CA THR A 420 -3.03 -2.86 19.37
C THR A 420 -3.05 -3.21 17.89
N ASP A 421 -2.80 -2.20 17.03
CA ASP A 421 -2.71 -2.35 15.57
C ASP A 421 -1.47 -3.15 15.10
N PHE A 422 -0.78 -3.86 16.01
CA PHE A 422 0.45 -4.59 15.70
C PHE A 422 0.21 -6.09 15.60
N GLU A 423 0.29 -6.57 14.36
CA GLU A 423 0.20 -7.99 14.02
C GLU A 423 1.26 -8.88 14.68
N ARG A 424 1.08 -10.19 14.47
CA ARG A 424 1.99 -11.27 14.85
C ARG A 424 3.42 -10.99 14.42
N LYS A 425 4.38 -11.11 15.35
CA LYS A 425 5.82 -10.85 15.11
C LYS A 425 6.71 -11.84 15.86
N ARG A 426 7.90 -12.09 15.32
CA ARG A 426 8.96 -12.84 15.98
C ARG A 426 10.30 -12.12 15.90
N VAL A 427 11.16 -12.31 16.90
CA VAL A 427 12.50 -11.74 16.90
C VAL A 427 13.47 -12.74 16.30
N LEU A 428 14.19 -12.34 15.25
CA LEU A 428 15.31 -13.11 14.69
C LEU A 428 16.54 -13.00 15.58
N GLY A 429 16.76 -11.81 16.15
CA GLY A 429 17.80 -11.54 17.13
C GLY A 429 18.15 -10.05 17.20
N VAL A 430 19.32 -9.76 17.75
CA VAL A 430 19.88 -8.40 17.85
C VAL A 430 21.28 -8.34 17.26
N ALA A 431 21.61 -7.23 16.59
CA ALA A 431 22.94 -6.94 16.08
C ALA A 431 23.50 -5.65 16.68
N PRO A 432 24.82 -5.52 16.86
CA PRO A 432 25.44 -4.28 17.34
C PRO A 432 25.35 -3.17 16.30
N VAL A 433 25.29 -1.93 16.78
CA VAL A 433 25.51 -0.72 15.97
C VAL A 433 26.93 -0.22 16.23
N TYR A 434 27.68 0.02 15.16
CA TYR A 434 29.06 0.48 15.25
C TYR A 434 29.17 1.95 15.69
N GLY A 435 30.38 2.40 16.05
CA GLY A 435 30.61 3.73 16.59
C GLY A 435 30.27 4.90 15.65
N ASP A 436 30.22 4.64 14.33
CA ASP A 436 29.76 5.61 13.32
C ASP A 436 28.23 5.63 13.14
N GLY A 437 27.50 4.70 13.78
CA GLY A 437 26.06 4.51 13.62
C GLY A 437 25.66 3.50 12.56
N SER A 438 26.60 2.81 11.90
CA SER A 438 26.29 1.78 10.88
C SER A 438 25.97 0.40 11.50
N PHE A 439 25.32 -0.48 10.75
CA PHE A 439 25.18 -1.91 11.10
C PHE A 439 25.16 -2.80 9.86
N SER A 440 25.54 -4.07 10.01
CA SER A 440 25.49 -5.12 8.97
C SER A 440 24.89 -6.39 9.54
N ILE A 441 23.88 -6.94 8.86
CA ILE A 441 23.16 -8.15 9.24
C ILE A 441 22.98 -9.09 8.05
N GLU A 442 23.06 -10.39 8.32
CA GLU A 442 22.63 -11.44 7.40
C GLU A 442 21.32 -12.01 7.93
N VAL A 443 20.30 -12.06 7.08
CA VAL A 443 18.91 -12.35 7.42
C VAL A 443 18.34 -13.40 6.45
N PRO A 444 17.30 -14.16 6.83
CA PRO A 444 16.61 -15.04 5.89
C PRO A 444 16.10 -14.22 4.68
N ALA A 445 16.31 -14.76 3.48
CA ALA A 445 15.73 -14.19 2.27
C ALA A 445 14.22 -14.45 2.22
N ASP A 446 13.51 -13.64 1.43
CA ASP A 446 12.08 -13.82 1.10
C ASP A 446 11.15 -13.83 2.34
N VAL A 447 11.53 -13.06 3.37
CA VAL A 447 10.79 -12.87 4.63
C VAL A 447 10.46 -11.38 4.84
N PRO A 448 9.25 -11.01 5.30
CA PRO A 448 8.94 -9.65 5.76
C PRO A 448 9.70 -9.30 7.04
N LEU A 449 10.56 -8.30 6.96
CA LEU A 449 11.45 -7.83 8.02
C LEU A 449 11.16 -6.38 8.43
N SER A 450 11.31 -6.11 9.72
CA SER A 450 11.39 -4.77 10.29
C SER A 450 12.50 -4.66 11.35
N PHE A 451 12.82 -3.44 11.75
CA PHE A 451 13.92 -3.12 12.66
C PHE A 451 13.51 -2.13 13.75
N ASN A 452 13.88 -2.41 15.00
CA ASN A 452 13.82 -1.45 16.10
C ASN A 452 15.24 -1.06 16.51
N THR A 453 15.56 0.24 16.57
CA THR A 453 16.84 0.72 17.13
C THR A 453 16.75 0.74 18.66
N LEU A 454 17.75 0.17 19.34
CA LEU A 454 17.72 -0.04 20.79
C LEU A 454 18.74 0.84 21.53
N ASP A 455 18.35 1.35 22.70
CA ASP A 455 19.25 2.02 23.64
C ASP A 455 20.15 1.03 24.41
N SER A 456 20.99 1.54 25.31
CA SER A 456 21.89 0.71 26.15
C SER A 456 21.19 -0.18 27.17
N LEU A 457 19.87 -0.09 27.30
CA LEU A 457 19.03 -0.96 28.15
C LEU A 457 18.18 -1.92 27.29
N GLY A 458 18.41 -1.96 25.97
CA GLY A 458 17.69 -2.84 25.04
C GLY A 458 16.30 -2.34 24.65
N ARG A 459 15.95 -1.07 24.93
CA ARG A 459 14.60 -0.51 24.71
C ARG A 459 14.52 0.21 23.37
N ALA A 460 13.41 0.03 22.65
CA ALA A 460 13.18 0.67 21.36
C ALA A 460 13.16 2.20 21.45
N VAL A 461 13.88 2.84 20.51
CA VAL A 461 14.00 4.30 20.37
C VAL A 461 13.30 4.79 19.11
N VAL A 462 13.54 4.12 17.98
CA VAL A 462 12.87 4.32 16.69
C VAL A 462 12.53 2.95 16.15
N ILE A 463 11.29 2.78 15.67
CA ILE A 463 10.82 1.56 15.02
C ILE A 463 10.65 1.79 13.51
N LYS A 464 10.95 0.79 12.68
CA LYS A 464 10.56 0.79 11.27
C LYS A 464 9.09 0.36 11.16
N ARG A 465 8.26 1.20 10.53
CA ARG A 465 6.81 0.99 10.39
C ARG A 465 6.43 0.58 8.96
N SER A 466 7.18 -0.37 8.39
CA SER A 466 7.11 -0.75 6.98
C SER A 466 7.85 -2.06 6.79
N TRP A 467 7.34 -2.99 6.00
CA TRP A 467 8.01 -4.27 5.75
C TRP A 467 9.06 -4.16 4.63
N LEU A 468 10.25 -4.72 4.86
CA LEU A 468 11.35 -4.85 3.91
C LEU A 468 11.69 -6.33 3.77
N TYR A 469 12.25 -6.75 2.65
CA TYR A 469 12.82 -8.09 2.48
C TYR A 469 14.14 -7.98 1.72
N VAL A 470 14.85 -9.10 1.58
CA VAL A 470 15.97 -9.28 0.66
C VAL A 470 15.78 -10.59 -0.10
N ARG A 471 16.20 -10.64 -1.36
CA ARG A 471 16.21 -11.85 -2.18
C ARG A 471 17.40 -12.76 -1.84
N PRO A 472 17.40 -14.04 -2.26
CA PRO A 472 18.53 -14.94 -2.07
C PRO A 472 19.84 -14.39 -2.68
N GLY A 473 20.88 -14.27 -1.85
CA GLY A 473 22.20 -13.75 -2.22
C GLY A 473 22.30 -12.22 -2.32
N GLU A 474 21.19 -11.49 -2.12
CA GLU A 474 21.16 -10.04 -2.27
C GLU A 474 22.04 -9.32 -1.23
N ARG A 475 22.69 -8.23 -1.65
CA ARG A 475 23.38 -7.27 -0.76
C ARG A 475 22.73 -5.90 -0.85
N LEU A 476 21.96 -5.55 0.18
CA LEU A 476 21.16 -4.34 0.25
C LEU A 476 21.95 -3.19 0.91
N GLU A 477 22.68 -2.42 0.11
CA GLU A 477 23.64 -1.40 0.55
C GLU A 477 23.15 0.06 0.38
N ASN A 478 21.99 0.24 -0.25
CA ASN A 478 21.29 1.51 -0.45
C ASN A 478 20.51 2.01 0.79
N CYS A 479 20.57 1.29 1.91
CA CYS A 479 19.96 1.68 3.17
C CYS A 479 20.76 2.80 3.86
N THR A 480 20.64 4.04 3.38
CA THR A 480 21.45 5.17 3.89
C THR A 480 21.15 5.54 5.35
N GLY A 481 19.93 5.28 5.82
CA GLY A 481 19.54 5.57 7.21
C GLY A 481 18.14 5.08 7.56
N CYS A 482 17.90 4.89 8.85
CA CYS A 482 16.66 4.30 9.35
C CYS A 482 15.49 5.31 9.34
N HIS A 483 14.88 5.61 8.19
CA HIS A 483 13.84 6.64 7.96
C HIS A 483 14.41 8.04 7.59
N GLY A 484 15.51 8.09 6.83
CA GLY A 484 16.11 9.32 6.30
C GLY A 484 15.65 9.75 4.90
N PRO A 485 15.73 11.05 4.55
CA PRO A 485 15.61 11.48 3.16
C PRO A 485 16.79 10.88 2.40
N ARG A 486 16.48 10.01 1.45
CA ARG A 486 17.48 9.18 0.75
C ARG A 486 18.47 10.07 0.00
N GLY A 487 19.74 9.71 -0.08
CA GLY A 487 20.75 10.54 -0.78
C GLY A 487 21.03 11.95 -0.20
N SER A 488 20.24 12.48 0.75
CA SER A 488 20.51 13.78 1.41
C SER A 488 21.68 13.73 2.38
N LYS A 489 21.95 12.53 2.90
CA LYS A 489 23.06 12.17 3.78
C LYS A 489 23.50 10.76 3.38
N SER A 490 24.80 10.56 3.30
CA SER A 490 25.42 9.27 3.07
C SER A 490 26.67 9.15 3.92
N ASN A 491 27.02 7.91 4.28
CA ASN A 491 28.30 7.55 4.85
C ASN A 491 28.89 6.56 3.85
N PRO A 492 29.76 7.02 2.92
CA PRO A 492 30.22 6.17 1.82
C PRO A 492 31.21 5.09 2.26
N ASN A 493 31.75 5.19 3.48
CA ASN A 493 32.69 4.23 4.05
C ASN A 493 32.21 3.81 5.46
N PRO A 494 31.03 3.18 5.61
CA PRO A 494 30.52 2.80 6.91
C PRO A 494 31.32 1.62 7.46
N ILE A 495 31.54 1.57 8.78
CA ILE A 495 32.23 0.45 9.44
C ILE A 495 31.55 -0.89 9.08
N ALA A 496 30.22 -0.89 8.99
CA ALA A 496 29.42 -2.03 8.56
C ALA A 496 29.76 -2.61 7.17
N ALA A 497 30.36 -1.85 6.26
CA ALA A 497 30.74 -2.37 4.93
C ALA A 497 32.04 -3.20 4.96
N THR A 498 32.89 -3.02 5.98
CA THR A 498 34.17 -3.75 6.11
C THR A 498 34.14 -4.86 7.15
N MET A 499 33.09 -4.92 7.98
CA MET A 499 32.91 -5.93 9.02
C MET A 499 32.03 -7.10 8.53
N PRO A 500 32.26 -8.33 9.01
CA PRO A 500 31.34 -9.45 8.78
C PRO A 500 29.92 -9.12 9.29
N PRO A 501 28.85 -9.48 8.56
CA PRO A 501 27.49 -9.29 9.02
C PRO A 501 27.22 -10.10 10.29
N THR A 502 26.35 -9.58 11.16
CA THR A 502 25.81 -10.40 12.25
C THR A 502 24.80 -11.37 11.65
N ASN A 503 25.10 -12.68 11.73
CA ASN A 503 24.19 -13.70 11.22
C ASN A 503 22.98 -13.85 12.15
N LEU A 504 21.80 -13.54 11.60
CA LEU A 504 20.48 -13.64 12.22
C LEU A 504 19.57 -14.59 11.43
N ASN A 505 20.14 -15.45 10.58
CA ASN A 505 19.42 -16.53 9.89
C ASN A 505 19.18 -17.72 10.83
N ALA A 506 18.51 -17.46 11.95
CA ALA A 506 18.03 -18.50 12.84
C ALA A 506 16.92 -19.31 12.14
N ALA A 507 16.98 -20.64 12.26
CA ALA A 507 15.94 -21.53 11.79
C ALA A 507 14.58 -21.16 12.41
N ALA A 508 13.47 -21.36 11.71
CA ALA A 508 12.15 -20.86 12.15
C ALA A 508 11.76 -21.27 13.59
N ALA A 509 12.17 -22.47 14.04
CA ALA A 509 11.93 -22.96 15.40
C ALA A 509 12.82 -22.34 16.49
N GLN A 510 13.84 -21.56 16.12
CA GLN A 510 14.75 -20.83 17.02
C GLN A 510 14.40 -19.33 17.10
N ARG A 511 13.51 -18.84 16.23
CA ARG A 511 13.03 -17.46 16.22
C ARG A 511 12.11 -17.24 17.42
N GLN A 512 12.33 -16.15 18.14
CA GLN A 512 11.76 -15.98 19.47
C GLN A 512 10.38 -15.32 19.40
N ASP A 513 9.38 -16.00 19.93
CA ASP A 513 8.05 -15.46 20.17
C ASP A 513 8.02 -14.78 21.54
N PHE A 514 7.63 -13.51 21.55
CA PHE A 514 7.51 -12.69 22.76
C PHE A 514 6.06 -12.28 23.04
N SER A 515 5.06 -13.05 22.56
CA SER A 515 3.66 -12.86 22.94
C SER A 515 3.47 -12.91 24.46
N PHE A 516 2.35 -12.36 24.92
CA PHE A 516 1.99 -12.39 26.33
C PHE A 516 1.95 -13.82 26.87
N GLN A 517 1.24 -14.75 26.22
CA GLN A 517 1.11 -16.13 26.72
C GLN A 517 2.44 -16.89 26.69
N ASN A 518 3.30 -16.65 25.69
CA ASN A 518 4.55 -17.38 25.53
C ASN A 518 5.69 -16.82 26.42
N ALA A 519 5.79 -15.51 26.59
CA ALA A 519 6.94 -14.88 27.24
C ALA A 519 6.64 -14.23 28.59
N ILE A 520 5.40 -13.77 28.84
CA ILE A 520 5.06 -12.91 29.99
C ILE A 520 4.22 -13.66 31.04
N GLU A 521 3.18 -14.36 30.61
CA GLU A 521 2.28 -15.13 31.48
C GLU A 521 3.02 -16.13 32.40
N PRO A 522 4.04 -16.89 31.94
CA PRO A 522 4.80 -17.80 32.82
C PRO A 522 5.59 -17.06 33.92
N ILE A 523 6.03 -15.82 33.65
CA ILE A 523 6.74 -14.99 34.64
C ILE A 523 5.74 -14.49 35.68
N ILE A 524 4.58 -14.02 35.24
CA ILE A 524 3.49 -13.56 36.13
C ILE A 524 3.06 -14.68 37.06
N GLN A 525 2.81 -15.88 36.51
CA GLN A 525 2.44 -17.07 37.27
C GLN A 525 3.46 -17.42 38.35
N ALA A 526 4.76 -17.34 38.02
CA ALA A 526 5.84 -17.72 38.93
C ALA A 526 6.19 -16.66 39.98
N LYS A 527 6.03 -15.36 39.67
CA LYS A 527 6.65 -14.27 40.46
C LYS A 527 5.74 -13.12 40.86
N CYS A 528 4.56 -12.96 40.27
CA CYS A 528 3.71 -11.77 40.49
C CYS A 528 2.43 -12.06 41.27
N LEU A 529 1.81 -13.24 41.08
CA LEU A 529 0.48 -13.55 41.63
C LEU A 529 0.37 -13.44 43.16
N SER A 530 1.46 -13.70 43.91
CA SER A 530 1.46 -13.62 45.38
C SER A 530 1.12 -12.23 45.95
N CYS A 531 1.25 -11.17 45.15
CA CYS A 531 0.97 -9.80 45.56
C CYS A 531 -0.03 -9.09 44.63
N HIS A 532 -0.20 -9.56 43.40
CA HIS A 532 -1.00 -8.90 42.36
C HIS A 532 -2.29 -9.64 41.98
N ASP A 533 -2.70 -10.68 42.72
CA ASP A 533 -3.96 -11.41 42.49
C ASP A 533 -4.96 -11.20 43.64
N GLY A 534 -6.21 -11.61 43.44
CA GLY A 534 -7.28 -11.57 44.44
C GLY A 534 -8.04 -10.24 44.52
N SER A 535 -8.74 -10.02 45.63
CA SER A 535 -9.70 -8.91 45.80
C SER A 535 -9.07 -7.55 46.14
N SER A 536 -7.78 -7.51 46.47
CA SER A 536 -7.04 -6.28 46.83
C SER A 536 -5.59 -6.35 46.33
N PRO A 537 -5.37 -6.37 45.00
CA PRO A 537 -4.04 -6.53 44.43
C PRO A 537 -3.13 -5.31 44.71
N ALA A 538 -1.83 -5.55 44.85
CA ALA A 538 -0.85 -4.51 45.09
C ALA A 538 -0.88 -3.43 43.98
N ALA A 539 -0.84 -2.17 44.40
CA ALA A 539 -1.01 -0.98 43.56
C ALA A 539 -2.31 -0.95 42.71
N GLY A 540 -3.30 -1.79 43.00
CA GLY A 540 -4.52 -1.94 42.20
C GLY A 540 -4.32 -2.68 40.87
N LEU A 541 -3.12 -3.22 40.61
CA LEU A 541 -2.78 -3.90 39.36
C LEU A 541 -3.10 -5.40 39.48
N ASN A 542 -4.23 -5.83 38.90
CA ASN A 542 -4.65 -7.23 38.90
C ASN A 542 -3.91 -8.04 37.82
N LEU A 543 -3.04 -8.95 38.24
CA LEU A 543 -2.29 -9.84 37.36
C LEU A 543 -2.81 -11.29 37.38
N GLY A 544 -4.06 -11.51 37.81
CA GLY A 544 -4.73 -12.80 37.72
C GLY A 544 -4.85 -13.31 36.28
N LEU A 545 -4.66 -14.62 36.09
CA LEU A 545 -4.62 -15.24 34.76
C LEU A 545 -5.99 -15.71 34.24
N ALA A 546 -7.06 -15.53 35.03
CA ALA A 546 -8.43 -15.81 34.58
C ALA A 546 -8.84 -14.85 33.45
N LYS A 547 -9.57 -15.36 32.44
CA LYS A 547 -10.15 -14.53 31.38
C LYS A 547 -11.22 -13.60 31.92
N VAL A 548 -11.22 -12.35 31.47
CA VAL A 548 -12.20 -11.30 31.79
C VAL A 548 -12.71 -10.63 30.52
N GLY A 549 -13.11 -11.45 29.55
CA GLY A 549 -13.37 -11.07 28.16
C GLY A 549 -12.61 -12.02 27.25
N GLU A 550 -12.06 -11.50 26.14
CA GLU A 550 -11.20 -12.28 25.24
C GLU A 550 -9.84 -12.63 25.90
N PHE A 551 -9.30 -11.75 26.74
CA PHE A 551 -7.96 -11.86 27.34
C PHE A 551 -7.97 -12.12 28.86
N SER A 552 -6.81 -12.44 29.43
CA SER A 552 -6.60 -12.58 30.88
C SER A 552 -6.60 -11.22 31.61
N ALA A 553 -6.99 -11.21 32.89
CA ALA A 553 -7.04 -9.97 33.68
C ALA A 553 -5.65 -9.30 33.81
N ALA A 554 -4.59 -10.11 33.78
CA ALA A 554 -3.21 -9.65 33.67
C ALA A 554 -2.93 -8.86 32.39
N TYR A 555 -3.30 -9.39 31.21
CA TYR A 555 -3.11 -8.67 29.95
C TYR A 555 -3.93 -7.39 29.92
N GLU A 556 -5.21 -7.45 30.28
CA GLU A 556 -6.09 -6.28 30.36
C GLU A 556 -5.50 -5.19 31.28
N SER A 557 -5.03 -5.56 32.46
CA SER A 557 -4.45 -4.60 33.41
C SER A 557 -3.15 -3.99 32.92
N LEU A 558 -2.27 -4.79 32.30
CA LEU A 558 -0.98 -4.32 31.77
C LEU A 558 -1.12 -3.47 30.49
N MET A 559 -2.16 -3.71 29.71
CA MET A 559 -2.49 -2.96 28.48
C MET A 559 -3.51 -1.83 28.73
N SER A 560 -4.00 -1.67 29.96
CA SER A 560 -5.03 -0.68 30.27
C SER A 560 -4.53 0.76 30.10
N ASN A 561 -5.22 1.49 29.23
CA ASN A 561 -5.16 2.95 29.18
C ASN A 561 -6.02 3.49 30.33
N ALA A 562 -5.38 4.04 31.36
CA ALA A 562 -6.06 4.61 32.51
C ALA A 562 -7.13 5.65 32.08
N ARG A 563 -8.30 5.60 32.71
CA ARG A 563 -9.45 6.47 32.40
C ARG A 563 -9.12 7.98 32.54
N PRO A 564 -9.88 8.89 31.90
CA PRO A 564 -9.37 10.19 31.41
C PRO A 564 -8.97 11.29 32.41
N THR A 565 -8.64 11.01 33.68
CA THR A 565 -8.32 12.05 34.68
C THR A 565 -6.89 12.01 35.24
N ASP A 566 -6.24 10.84 35.34
CA ASP A 566 -4.93 10.70 36.02
C ASP A 566 -4.00 9.71 35.28
N LEU A 567 -3.52 10.12 34.09
CA LEU A 567 -2.82 9.27 33.12
C LEU A 567 -1.51 8.63 33.62
N VAL A 568 -1.59 7.36 34.03
CA VAL A 568 -0.45 6.43 34.05
C VAL A 568 -0.79 5.21 33.20
N GLU A 569 -0.43 5.26 31.92
CA GLU A 569 -0.36 4.09 31.04
C GLU A 569 0.64 3.07 31.64
N VAL A 570 0.18 1.86 31.95
CA VAL A 570 1.03 0.82 32.56
C VAL A 570 2.10 0.38 31.56
N SER A 571 1.66 -0.08 30.39
CA SER A 571 2.50 -0.34 29.22
C SER A 571 2.18 0.67 28.12
N ARG A 572 3.17 1.03 27.32
CA ARG A 572 3.00 1.91 26.15
C ARG A 572 3.67 1.33 24.91
N PRO A 573 3.06 0.32 24.25
CA PRO A 573 3.56 -0.20 22.99
C PRO A 573 3.58 0.91 21.91
N PRO A 574 4.53 0.88 20.95
CA PRO A 574 5.66 -0.04 20.80
C PRO A 574 6.94 0.51 21.48
N PHE A 575 6.82 1.24 22.60
CA PHE A 575 7.93 1.98 23.21
C PHE A 575 8.04 1.71 24.73
N SER A 576 8.65 0.59 25.09
CA SER A 576 9.03 0.19 26.45
C SER A 576 9.71 1.31 27.24
N ARG A 577 10.56 2.14 26.59
CA ARG A 577 11.24 3.31 27.20
C ARG A 577 10.29 4.37 27.77
N ASN A 578 9.02 4.38 27.34
CA ASN A 578 7.98 5.31 27.78
C ASN A 578 6.96 4.67 28.73
N SER A 579 7.04 3.35 28.98
CA SER A 579 6.09 2.59 29.80
C SER A 579 6.33 2.80 31.30
N HIS A 580 5.28 2.92 32.10
CA HIS A 580 5.43 3.02 33.56
C HIS A 580 5.98 1.72 34.16
N LEU A 581 5.47 0.57 33.71
CA LEU A 581 5.91 -0.77 34.11
C LEU A 581 7.43 -0.93 34.02
N ILE A 582 8.01 -0.62 32.87
CA ILE A 582 9.44 -0.81 32.60
C ILE A 582 10.31 0.11 33.48
N ASN A 583 9.84 1.32 33.78
CA ASN A 583 10.49 2.23 34.72
C ASN A 583 10.50 1.66 36.15
N VAL A 584 9.40 1.07 36.62
CA VAL A 584 9.31 0.40 37.92
C VAL A 584 10.19 -0.85 38.00
N LEU A 585 10.17 -1.71 36.97
CA LEU A 585 10.97 -2.95 36.91
C LEU A 585 12.48 -2.68 36.88
N LEU A 586 12.92 -1.67 36.11
CA LEU A 586 14.32 -1.25 36.07
C LEU A 586 14.74 -0.40 37.28
N GLY A 587 13.78 0.18 38.02
CA GLY A 587 14.04 1.16 39.08
C GLY A 587 14.60 2.47 38.56
N VAL A 588 14.22 2.89 37.34
CA VAL A 588 14.69 4.11 36.69
C VAL A 588 13.51 5.03 36.36
N GLY A 589 13.60 6.32 36.68
CA GLY A 589 12.57 7.28 36.31
C GLY A 589 12.62 8.59 37.09
N SER A 590 12.06 9.65 36.51
CA SER A 590 11.90 10.97 37.13
C SER A 590 10.48 11.21 37.69
N ARG A 591 9.54 10.29 37.44
CA ARG A 591 8.17 10.35 37.99
C ARG A 591 8.21 9.85 39.44
N GLN A 592 7.81 10.70 40.38
CA GLN A 592 7.90 10.44 41.82
C GLN A 592 7.14 9.17 42.24
N GLY A 593 7.64 8.48 43.27
CA GLY A 593 6.99 7.32 43.89
C GLY A 593 7.36 5.95 43.31
N ALA A 594 7.86 5.88 42.07
CA ALA A 594 8.23 4.63 41.39
C ALA A 594 9.58 4.04 41.85
N GLY A 595 9.78 3.90 43.17
CA GLY A 595 10.94 3.20 43.73
C GLY A 595 11.06 1.79 43.14
N LYS A 596 12.29 1.31 42.95
CA LYS A 596 12.57 -0.03 42.41
C LYS A 596 11.66 -1.06 43.07
N HIS A 597 10.98 -1.88 42.27
CA HIS A 597 10.09 -2.94 42.77
C HIS A 597 10.75 -3.69 43.94
N PRO A 598 10.07 -3.86 45.09
CA PRO A 598 10.67 -4.47 46.28
C PRO A 598 11.31 -5.81 45.92
N GLY A 599 12.61 -5.92 46.19
CA GLY A 599 13.44 -7.03 45.78
C GLY A 599 13.49 -8.09 46.86
N GLU A 600 12.55 -9.04 46.81
CA GLU A 600 12.56 -10.26 47.63
C GLU A 600 13.01 -11.47 46.79
N ALA A 601 12.81 -12.70 47.31
CA ALA A 601 13.18 -13.95 46.65
C ALA A 601 12.59 -14.12 45.23
N ASN A 602 11.49 -13.42 44.92
CA ASN A 602 10.78 -13.47 43.64
C ASN A 602 11.17 -12.35 42.66
N ALA A 603 12.31 -11.67 42.87
CA ALA A 603 12.76 -10.61 41.95
C ALA A 603 12.89 -11.09 40.49
N LEU A 604 12.58 -10.21 39.54
CA LEU A 604 12.85 -10.45 38.12
C LEU A 604 14.35 -10.37 37.83
N THR A 605 14.83 -11.34 37.05
CA THR A 605 16.16 -11.35 36.45
C THR A 605 16.23 -10.34 35.28
N PRO A 606 17.44 -9.91 34.86
CA PRO A 606 17.59 -9.04 33.70
C PRO A 606 16.94 -9.59 32.42
N GLU A 607 17.01 -10.91 32.18
CA GLU A 607 16.39 -11.54 30.99
C GLU A 607 14.85 -11.59 31.08
N GLU A 608 14.27 -11.75 32.28
CA GLU A 608 12.82 -11.62 32.47
C GLU A 608 12.35 -10.17 32.23
N ILE A 609 13.08 -9.18 32.74
CA ILE A 609 12.77 -7.75 32.46
C ILE A 609 12.90 -7.46 30.96
N LYS A 610 13.91 -8.04 30.29
CA LYS A 610 14.09 -7.92 28.84
C LYS A 610 12.93 -8.52 28.05
N LYS A 611 12.31 -9.62 28.51
CA LYS A 611 11.07 -10.14 27.90
C LYS A 611 9.93 -9.11 27.95
N PHE A 612 9.70 -8.45 29.08
CA PHE A 612 8.70 -7.36 29.17
C PHE A 612 9.04 -6.19 28.25
N ILE A 613 10.32 -5.80 28.16
CA ILE A 613 10.79 -4.75 27.23
C ILE A 613 10.47 -5.13 25.79
N THR A 614 10.88 -6.33 25.37
CA THR A 614 10.70 -6.82 23.99
C THR A 614 9.22 -7.01 23.63
N TRP A 615 8.41 -7.60 24.51
CA TRP A 615 6.96 -7.75 24.33
C TRP A 615 6.28 -6.39 24.04
N ILE A 616 6.57 -5.37 24.85
CA ILE A 616 6.03 -4.02 24.63
C ILE A 616 6.57 -3.43 23.31
N ASP A 617 7.87 -3.57 23.02
CA ASP A 617 8.51 -3.02 21.81
C ASP A 617 8.06 -3.70 20.51
N LEU A 618 7.53 -4.92 20.57
CA LEU A 618 6.89 -5.59 19.42
C LEU A 618 5.45 -5.13 19.17
N GLY A 619 4.78 -4.55 20.15
CA GLY A 619 3.38 -4.12 20.06
C GLY A 619 2.48 -4.59 21.19
N GLY A 620 2.97 -5.45 22.10
CA GLY A 620 2.16 -5.99 23.19
C GLY A 620 1.18 -7.07 22.75
N GLN A 621 1.57 -7.96 21.83
CA GLN A 621 0.72 -9.08 21.36
C GLN A 621 0.32 -10.01 22.51
N TYR A 622 -0.85 -10.63 22.40
CA TYR A 622 -1.37 -11.61 23.35
C TYR A 622 -0.84 -13.03 23.09
N HIS A 623 -1.11 -13.59 21.90
CA HIS A 623 -0.95 -15.02 21.47
C HIS A 623 -1.07 -16.10 22.68
#